data_AF-A0A4Q5TMC9-F1
#
_entry.id   AF-A0A4Q5TMC9-F1
#
_cell.length_a   1.000
_cell.length_b   1.000
_cell.length_c   1.000
_cell.angle_alpha   90.00
_cell.angle_beta   90.00
_cell.angle_gamma   90.00
#
_symmetry.space_group_name_H-M   'P 1'
#
loop_
_entity.id
_entity.type
_entity.pdbx_description
1 polymer ?
#
loop_
_entity_poly.entity_id
_entity_poly.type
_entity_poly.pdbx_seq_one_letter_code
_entity_poly.pdbx_strand_id
1 'polypeptide(L)'
;METQDWEGKDLDKDLLIRGNQVYSPETCVFIDQKVNKFISEKLTNKKAHLIGAYFLPKRGKFKSVSYDVLTGKQKHLGNYNTEEEAHNAWLSFKLEQAHILAAQQSDQRVAKALVNRYKNYLILEDN
;
A
#
# COMPACT_ATOMS: atom_id res chain seq x y z
N MET A 1 18.54 28.88 3.52
CA MET A 1 18.48 27.94 4.66
C MET A 1 17.16 27.21 4.52
N GLU A 2 17.17 26.02 3.95
CA GLU A 2 15.96 25.19 3.86
C GLU A 2 15.86 24.36 5.13
N THR A 3 14.95 24.75 6.02
CA THR A 3 14.51 23.93 7.14
C THR A 3 13.62 22.81 6.59
N GLN A 4 14.24 21.72 6.12
CA GLN A 4 13.50 20.51 5.79
C GLN A 4 13.26 19.74 7.10
N ASP A 5 11.99 19.51 7.44
CA ASP A 5 11.55 18.65 8.56
C ASP A 5 11.84 17.18 8.24
N TRP A 6 13.10 16.76 8.44
CA TRP A 6 13.60 15.40 8.19
C TRP A 6 13.50 14.49 9.42
N GLU A 7 13.25 15.04 10.61
CA GLU A 7 13.25 14.27 11.85
C GLU A 7 12.03 13.32 11.90
N GLY A 8 12.29 12.00 11.86
CA GLY A 8 11.25 10.96 11.95
C GLY A 8 10.63 10.51 10.62
N LYS A 9 11.11 11.01 9.46
CA LYS A 9 10.62 10.62 8.13
C LYS A 9 11.62 9.72 7.40
N ASP A 10 11.08 8.77 6.65
CA ASP A 10 11.86 7.89 5.77
C ASP A 10 11.90 8.49 4.35
N LEU A 11 13.06 8.49 3.72
CA LEU A 11 13.21 8.91 2.32
C LEU A 11 12.74 7.78 1.40
N ASP A 12 11.64 8.01 0.68
CA ASP A 12 11.10 7.07 -0.30
C ASP A 12 11.25 7.62 -1.72
N LYS A 13 11.86 6.83 -2.59
CA LYS A 13 12.09 7.15 -4.02
C LYS A 13 11.09 6.46 -4.95
N ASP A 14 10.51 5.35 -4.51
CA ASP A 14 9.76 4.42 -5.34
C ASP A 14 8.25 4.72 -5.32
N LEU A 15 7.81 5.60 -4.40
CA LEU A 15 6.43 6.06 -4.28
C LEU A 15 6.03 6.96 -5.44
N LEU A 16 6.91 7.89 -5.85
CA LEU A 16 6.62 8.84 -6.94
C LEU A 16 6.91 8.27 -8.33
N ILE A 17 8.02 7.53 -8.49
CA ILE A 17 8.41 6.92 -9.77
C ILE A 17 8.89 5.50 -9.51
N ARG A 18 8.05 4.50 -9.84
CA ARG A 18 8.44 3.08 -9.71
C ARG A 18 9.65 2.79 -10.61
N GLY A 19 10.72 2.26 -10.03
CA GLY A 19 11.91 1.82 -10.77
C GLY A 19 12.90 2.94 -11.11
N ASN A 20 12.72 4.14 -10.56
CA ASN A 20 13.68 5.22 -10.75
C ASN A 20 14.97 4.95 -9.95
N GLN A 21 16.11 5.16 -10.60
CA GLN A 21 17.43 5.04 -9.97
C GLN A 21 18.02 6.38 -9.54
N VAL A 22 17.42 7.49 -9.97
CA VAL A 22 17.90 8.85 -9.66
C VAL A 22 17.24 9.35 -8.39
N TYR A 23 18.07 9.74 -7.41
CA TYR A 23 17.62 10.46 -6.22
C TYR A 23 17.69 11.96 -6.50
N SER A 24 16.55 12.63 -6.57
CA SER A 24 16.47 14.09 -6.70
C SER A 24 15.35 14.65 -5.81
N PRO A 25 15.38 15.94 -5.44
CA PRO A 25 14.31 16.57 -4.65
C PRO A 25 12.93 16.50 -5.33
N GLU A 26 12.90 16.34 -6.66
CA GLU A 26 11.64 16.16 -7.40
C GLU A 26 11.13 14.71 -7.35
N THR A 27 12.00 13.73 -7.09
CA THR A 27 11.72 12.29 -7.22
C THR A 27 11.77 11.52 -5.90
N CYS A 28 12.37 12.10 -4.85
CA CYS A 28 12.40 11.55 -3.50
C CYS A 28 11.54 12.39 -2.57
N VAL A 29 10.75 11.72 -1.74
CA VAL A 29 9.86 12.34 -0.76
C VAL A 29 10.14 11.79 0.63
N PHE A 30 10.19 12.69 1.60
CA PHE A 30 10.18 12.30 3.00
C PHE A 30 8.75 11.91 3.39
N ILE A 31 8.55 10.63 3.66
CA ILE A 31 7.27 10.07 4.09
C ILE A 31 7.35 9.61 5.54
N ASP A 32 6.25 9.71 6.27
CA ASP A 32 6.22 9.17 7.63
C ASP A 32 6.43 7.66 7.59
N GLN A 33 7.04 7.10 8.65
CA GLN A 33 7.23 5.65 8.80
C GLN A 33 5.90 4.86 8.67
N LYS A 34 4.77 5.48 9.02
CA LYS A 34 3.43 4.90 8.82
C LYS A 34 3.11 4.69 7.35
N VAL A 35 3.44 5.67 6.50
CA VAL A 35 3.25 5.60 5.05
C VAL A 35 4.22 4.57 4.46
N ASN A 36 5.49 4.61 4.87
CA ASN A 36 6.50 3.66 4.40
C ASN A 36 6.08 2.21 4.73
N LYS A 37 5.65 1.95 5.97
CA LYS A 37 5.13 0.64 6.38
C LYS A 37 3.86 0.24 5.63
N PHE A 38 3.02 1.21 5.28
CA PHE A 38 1.79 0.96 4.53
C PHE A 38 2.06 0.54 3.09
N ILE A 39 3.06 1.14 2.42
CA ILE A 39 3.41 0.83 1.02
C ILE A 39 4.44 -0.30 0.88
N SER A 40 5.19 -0.60 1.95
CA SER A 40 6.15 -1.72 2.05
C SER A 40 5.45 -3.08 2.18
N GLU A 41 4.54 -3.36 1.25
CA GLU A 41 3.98 -4.68 1.06
C GLU A 41 5.06 -5.59 0.53
N LYS A 42 5.44 -6.60 1.32
CA LYS A 42 6.27 -7.67 0.81
C LYS A 42 5.44 -8.40 -0.24
N LEU A 43 5.71 -8.14 -1.51
CA LEU A 43 5.46 -9.08 -2.60
C LEU A 43 6.17 -10.36 -2.18
N THR A 44 5.42 -11.29 -1.60
CA THR A 44 5.98 -12.62 -1.41
C THR A 44 6.27 -13.12 -2.81
N ASN A 45 7.54 -13.39 -3.12
CA ASN A 45 8.05 -13.91 -4.41
C ASN A 45 7.41 -15.23 -4.88
N LYS A 46 6.32 -15.66 -4.26
CA LYS A 46 5.46 -16.73 -4.70
C LYS A 46 4.44 -16.13 -5.66
N LYS A 47 4.71 -16.24 -6.96
CA LYS A 47 3.76 -16.06 -8.09
C LYS A 47 2.41 -16.79 -7.94
N ALA A 48 2.16 -17.46 -6.82
CA ALA A 48 1.02 -18.33 -6.59
C ALA A 48 -0.06 -17.71 -5.69
N HIS A 49 0.17 -16.54 -5.05
CA HIS A 49 -0.81 -15.97 -4.13
C HIS A 49 -0.99 -14.47 -4.24
N LEU A 50 -2.25 -14.02 -4.28
CA LEU A 50 -2.62 -12.61 -4.30
C LEU A 50 -2.44 -11.99 -2.90
N ILE A 51 -1.90 -10.77 -2.84
CA ILE A 51 -1.65 -10.09 -1.57
C ILE A 51 -2.96 -9.88 -0.81
N GLY A 52 -2.92 -10.05 0.51
CA GLY A 52 -4.08 -9.83 1.38
C GLY A 52 -5.09 -10.97 1.38
N ALA A 53 -4.95 -11.95 0.47
CA ALA A 53 -5.72 -13.17 0.46
C ALA A 53 -4.94 -14.32 1.11
N TYR A 54 -5.60 -15.08 2.00
CA TYR A 54 -4.99 -16.21 2.67
C TYR A 54 -5.94 -17.40 2.69
N PHE A 55 -5.51 -18.53 2.16
CA PHE A 55 -6.31 -19.75 2.18
C PHE A 55 -6.49 -20.30 3.60
N LEU A 56 -7.71 -20.74 3.92
CA LEU A 56 -8.10 -21.40 5.17
C LEU A 56 -8.48 -22.85 4.88
N PRO A 57 -7.53 -23.81 4.98
CA PRO A 57 -7.77 -25.21 4.59
C PRO A 57 -8.94 -25.85 5.32
N LYS A 58 -9.11 -25.55 6.61
CA LYS A 58 -10.21 -26.10 7.43
C LYS A 58 -11.60 -25.64 7.00
N ARG A 59 -11.69 -24.55 6.23
CA ARG A 59 -12.97 -23.95 5.80
C ARG A 59 -13.18 -24.00 4.29
N GLY A 60 -12.15 -24.35 3.51
CA GLY A 60 -12.19 -24.27 2.05
C GLY A 60 -12.48 -22.85 1.54
N LYS A 61 -12.01 -21.82 2.25
CA LYS A 61 -12.27 -20.39 1.95
C LYS A 61 -11.00 -19.57 2.01
N PHE A 62 -11.02 -18.38 1.44
CA PHE A 62 -9.95 -17.38 1.54
C PHE A 62 -10.35 -16.30 2.54
N LYS A 63 -9.50 -16.02 3.55
CA LYS A 63 -9.69 -14.83 4.39
C LYS A 63 -8.98 -13.63 3.76
N SER A 64 -9.62 -12.48 3.86
CA SER A 64 -9.00 -11.19 3.55
C SER A 64 -8.64 -10.45 4.82
N VAL A 65 -7.40 -9.99 4.93
CA VAL A 65 -6.92 -9.21 6.07
C VAL A 65 -6.01 -8.08 5.60
N SER A 66 -6.12 -6.91 6.24
CA SER A 66 -5.26 -5.77 5.95
C SER A 66 -4.93 -4.98 7.21
N TYR A 67 -3.90 -4.14 7.15
CA TYR A 67 -3.55 -3.23 8.24
C TYR A 67 -4.39 -1.96 8.13
N ASP A 68 -5.05 -1.60 9.23
CA ASP A 68 -5.84 -0.39 9.34
C ASP A 68 -4.96 0.74 9.89
N VAL A 69 -4.85 1.84 9.13
CA VAL A 69 -3.93 2.95 9.43
C VAL A 69 -4.41 3.80 10.61
N LEU A 70 -5.71 3.79 10.90
CA LEU A 70 -6.31 4.54 12.01
C LEU A 70 -6.11 3.80 13.32
N THR A 71 -6.41 2.50 13.32
CA THR A 71 -6.33 1.67 14.54
C THR A 71 -4.94 1.12 14.80
N GLY A 72 -4.07 1.09 13.78
CA GLY A 72 -2.75 0.50 13.86
C GLY A 72 -2.76 -1.03 14.04
N LYS A 73 -3.88 -1.69 13.72
CA LYS A 73 -4.08 -3.13 13.93
C LYS A 73 -4.45 -3.82 12.62
N GLN A 74 -4.26 -5.14 12.60
CA GLN A 74 -4.78 -5.96 11.52
C GLN A 74 -6.30 -6.07 11.64
N LYS A 75 -7.00 -5.79 10.54
CA LYS A 75 -8.45 -5.89 10.41
C LYS A 75 -8.80 -7.09 9.53
N HIS A 76 -9.77 -7.88 9.98
CA HIS A 76 -10.39 -8.92 9.17
C HIS A 76 -11.46 -8.30 8.28
N LEU A 77 -11.32 -8.49 6.96
CA LEU A 77 -12.20 -7.87 5.96
C LEU A 77 -13.31 -8.82 5.51
N GLY A 78 -13.10 -10.14 5.64
CA GLY A 78 -14.10 -11.14 5.29
C GLY A 78 -13.52 -12.51 4.98
N ASN A 79 -14.42 -13.45 4.69
CA ASN A 79 -14.07 -14.75 4.12
C ASN A 79 -14.80 -14.93 2.78
N TYR A 80 -14.07 -15.38 1.77
CA TYR A 80 -14.47 -15.42 0.38
C TYR A 80 -14.26 -16.82 -0.20
N ASN A 81 -14.90 -17.11 -1.32
CA ASN A 81 -14.80 -18.43 -1.94
C ASN A 81 -13.58 -18.51 -2.86
N THR A 82 -13.16 -17.40 -3.44
CA THR A 82 -11.99 -17.33 -4.32
C THR A 82 -10.90 -16.43 -3.75
N GLU A 83 -9.67 -16.62 -4.24
CA GLU A 83 -8.52 -15.79 -3.89
C GLU A 83 -8.70 -14.36 -4.40
N GLU A 84 -9.22 -14.20 -5.62
CA GLU A 84 -9.52 -12.93 -6.27
C GLU A 84 -10.53 -12.09 -5.48
N GLU A 85 -11.61 -12.70 -4.99
CA GLU A 85 -12.59 -12.00 -4.14
C GLU A 85 -11.95 -11.47 -2.85
N ALA A 86 -11.11 -12.29 -2.20
CA ALA A 86 -10.39 -11.87 -1.00
C ALA A 86 -9.37 -10.76 -1.29
N HIS A 87 -8.70 -10.83 -2.43
CA HIS A 87 -7.77 -9.81 -2.89
C HIS A 87 -8.49 -8.49 -3.24
N ASN A 88 -9.62 -8.54 -3.95
CA ASN A 88 -10.42 -7.37 -4.29
C ASN A 88 -10.95 -6.65 -3.05
N ALA A 89 -11.35 -7.41 -2.02
CA ALA A 89 -11.73 -6.85 -0.73
C ALA A 89 -10.54 -6.16 -0.04
N TRP A 90 -9.36 -6.79 -0.09
CA TRP A 90 -8.12 -6.18 0.42
C TRP A 90 -7.77 -4.89 -0.32
N LEU A 91 -7.86 -4.90 -1.65
CA LEU A 91 -7.53 -3.77 -2.51
C LEU A 91 -8.48 -2.59 -2.27
N SER A 92 -9.77 -2.87 -2.18
CA SER A 92 -10.80 -1.86 -1.89
C SER A 92 -10.54 -1.19 -0.54
N PHE A 93 -10.29 -2.00 0.50
CA PHE A 93 -9.95 -1.48 1.82
C PHE A 93 -8.63 -0.70 1.79
N LYS A 94 -7.60 -1.18 1.08
CA LYS A 94 -6.34 -0.48 0.92
C LYS A 94 -6.49 0.87 0.24
N LEU A 95 -7.34 0.99 -0.76
CA LEU A 95 -7.64 2.27 -1.41
C LEU A 95 -8.27 3.26 -0.41
N GLU A 96 -9.21 2.81 0.42
CA GLU A 96 -9.77 3.65 1.49
C GLU A 96 -8.71 4.10 2.49
N GLN A 97 -7.85 3.18 2.94
CA GLN A 97 -6.74 3.52 3.85
C GLN A 97 -5.73 4.47 3.19
N ALA A 98 -5.51 4.34 1.87
CA ALA A 98 -4.65 5.24 1.11
C ALA A 98 -5.24 6.65 1.03
N HIS A 99 -6.56 6.80 0.87
CA HIS A 99 -7.24 8.10 0.94
C HIS A 99 -7.10 8.76 2.32
N ILE A 100 -7.21 7.98 3.39
CA ILE A 100 -7.01 8.46 4.77
C ILE A 100 -5.57 8.95 4.95
N LEU A 101 -4.58 8.16 4.55
CA LEU A 101 -3.18 8.57 4.63
C LEU A 101 -2.90 9.80 3.75
N ALA A 102 -3.45 9.83 2.53
CA ALA A 102 -3.30 10.96 1.61
C ALA A 102 -3.82 12.27 2.19
N ALA A 103 -4.93 12.24 2.94
CA ALA A 103 -5.46 13.41 3.63
C ALA A 103 -4.56 13.90 4.79
N GLN A 104 -3.69 13.05 5.33
CA GLN A 104 -2.74 13.40 6.39
C GLN A 104 -1.40 13.92 5.84
N GLN A 105 -1.14 13.78 4.54
CA GLN A 105 0.12 14.22 3.94
C GLN A 105 0.10 15.71 3.60
N SER A 106 1.15 16.42 3.98
CA SER A 106 1.33 17.83 3.58
C SER A 106 1.71 17.97 2.10
N ASP A 107 2.42 17.00 1.53
CA ASP A 107 2.81 17.00 0.12
C ASP A 107 1.74 16.34 -0.76
N GLN A 108 1.11 17.13 -1.64
CA GLN A 108 0.09 16.66 -2.56
C GLN A 108 0.59 15.59 -3.56
N ARG A 109 1.88 15.57 -3.88
CA ARG A 109 2.47 14.55 -4.75
C ARG A 109 2.41 13.17 -4.09
N VAL A 110 2.75 13.11 -2.79
CA VAL A 110 2.67 11.90 -1.97
C VAL A 110 1.22 11.42 -1.86
N ALA A 111 0.29 12.35 -1.56
CA ALA A 111 -1.13 12.06 -1.47
C ALA A 111 -1.68 11.44 -2.76
N LYS A 112 -1.38 12.03 -3.92
CA LYS A 112 -1.80 11.53 -5.23
C LYS A 112 -1.16 10.18 -5.57
N ALA A 113 0.13 10.02 -5.29
CA ALA A 113 0.86 8.79 -5.55
C ALA A 113 0.30 7.61 -4.74
N LEU A 114 -0.04 7.82 -3.46
CA LEU A 114 -0.65 6.80 -2.61
C LEU A 114 -1.97 6.29 -3.19
N VAL A 115 -2.88 7.20 -3.56
CA VAL A 115 -4.18 6.82 -4.13
C VAL A 115 -4.00 6.12 -5.48
N ASN A 116 -3.17 6.67 -6.36
CA ASN A 116 -2.93 6.12 -7.70
C ASN A 116 -2.31 4.72 -7.65
N ARG A 117 -1.46 4.43 -6.65
CA ARG A 117 -0.84 3.12 -6.48
C ARG A 117 -1.87 2.00 -6.36
N TYR A 118 -2.93 2.20 -5.58
CA TYR A 118 -3.97 1.18 -5.36
C TYR A 118 -5.10 1.28 -6.37
N LYS A 119 -5.39 2.47 -6.91
CA LYS A 119 -6.35 2.62 -8.00
C LYS A 119 -5.92 1.89 -9.27
N ASN A 120 -4.63 1.94 -9.59
CA ASN A 120 -4.05 1.30 -10.79
C ASN A 120 -3.45 -0.08 -10.49
N TYR A 121 -3.75 -0.68 -9.33
CA TYR A 121 -3.17 -1.96 -8.93
C TYR A 121 -3.50 -3.09 -9.91
N LEU A 122 -4.70 -3.05 -10.49
CA LEU A 122 -5.22 -4.04 -11.45
C LEU A 122 -4.62 -3.91 -12.87
N ILE A 123 -3.93 -2.81 -13.19
CA ILE A 123 -3.42 -2.55 -14.55
C ILE A 123 -2.01 -3.16 -14.75
N LEU A 124 -1.39 -3.67 -13.68
CA LEU A 124 0.01 -4.11 -13.70
C LEU A 124 0.20 -5.62 -13.90
N GLU A 125 -0.87 -6.40 -14.10
CA GLU A 125 -0.75 -7.83 -14.42
C GLU A 125 -0.69 -8.12 -15.94
N ASP A 126 -0.94 -7.12 -16.79
CA ASP A 126 -0.83 -7.25 -18.26
C ASP A 126 0.42 -6.54 -18.78
N ASN A 127 1.60 -7.17 -18.65
CA ASN A 127 2.77 -6.97 -19.52
C ASN A 127 3.79 -8.10 -19.37
#